data_AF-A0A7H4MXU3-F1
#
_entry.id   AF-A0A7H4MXU3-F1
#
_cell.length_a   1.000
_cell.length_b   1.000
_cell.length_c   1.000
_cell.angle_alpha   90.00
_cell.angle_beta   90.00
_cell.angle_gamma   90.00
#
_symmetry.space_group_name_H-M   'P 1'
#
loop_
_entity.id
_entity.type
_entity.pdbx_description
1 polymer ?
#
loop_
_entity_poly.entity_id
_entity_poly.type
_entity_poly.pdbx_seq_one_letter_code
_entity_poly.pdbx_strand_id
1 'polypeptide(L)'
;MFELDAFNLARLQFAFTVSFHILFPAITIGLASYLVVLEGMWLRTKDDVWRSLYNFWLKIFAVNFGMGVVSGLVMAYQFGTNWSGFSQFAGSITGPLLLYEVLTAFFLEAGFLGVMLFG
;
A
#
# COMPACT_ATOMS: atom_id res chain seq x y z
N MET A 1 -36.96 -4.03 -0.12
CA MET A 1 -36.11 -3.41 0.92
C MET A 1 -34.74 -4.06 0.76
N PHE A 2 -33.63 -3.33 0.75
CA PHE A 2 -32.31 -3.97 0.76
C PHE A 2 -32.26 -4.89 1.98
N GLU A 3 -32.21 -6.20 1.79
CA GLU A 3 -32.03 -7.13 2.89
C GLU A 3 -30.57 -7.01 3.35
N LEU A 4 -30.39 -6.38 4.51
CA LEU A 4 -29.10 -6.26 5.21
C LEU A 4 -28.75 -7.61 5.84
N ASP A 5 -28.60 -8.64 5.02
CA ASP A 5 -28.05 -9.92 5.43
C ASP A 5 -26.52 -9.85 5.59
N ALA A 6 -25.96 -10.84 6.27
CA ALA A 6 -24.52 -10.89 6.52
C ALA A 6 -23.69 -10.88 5.21
N PHE A 7 -24.23 -11.49 4.15
CA PHE A 7 -23.54 -11.57 2.86
C PHE A 7 -23.45 -10.22 2.16
N ASN A 8 -24.54 -9.47 2.06
CA ASN A 8 -24.53 -8.15 1.45
C ASN A 8 -23.73 -7.15 2.28
N LEU A 9 -23.75 -7.26 3.61
CA LEU A 9 -22.91 -6.46 4.50
C LEU A 9 -21.41 -6.77 4.30
N ALA A 10 -21.03 -8.04 4.18
CA ALA A 10 -19.65 -8.43 3.88
C ALA A 10 -19.16 -7.88 2.53
N ARG A 11 -20.02 -7.88 1.51
CA ARG A 11 -19.73 -7.27 0.20
C ARG A 11 -19.53 -5.76 0.28
N LEU A 12 -20.44 -5.06 0.98
CA LEU A 12 -20.35 -3.61 1.14
C LEU A 12 -19.09 -3.22 1.93
N GLN A 13 -18.79 -3.94 3.01
CA GLN A 13 -17.59 -3.72 3.81
C GLN A 13 -16.33 -3.95 2.98
N PHE A 14 -16.25 -5.06 2.25
CA PHE A 14 -15.09 -5.37 1.41
C PHE A 14 -14.92 -4.35 0.28
N ALA A 15 -16.02 -3.94 -0.37
CA ALA A 15 -16.01 -2.91 -1.41
C ALA A 15 -15.47 -1.58 -0.87
N PHE A 16 -15.93 -1.13 0.29
CA PHE A 16 -15.41 0.07 0.93
C PHE A 16 -13.90 -0.08 1.24
N THR A 17 -13.49 -1.18 1.85
CA THR A 17 -12.09 -1.41 2.23
C THR A 17 -11.17 -1.44 1.02
N VAL A 18 -11.49 -2.19 -0.04
CA VAL A 18 -10.63 -2.28 -1.23
C VAL A 18 -10.60 -0.96 -2.02
N SER A 19 -11.75 -0.28 -2.15
CA SER A 19 -11.80 1.03 -2.84
C SER A 19 -11.02 2.10 -2.10
N PHE A 20 -11.00 2.07 -0.77
CA PHE A 20 -10.18 2.98 0.01
C PHE A 20 -8.69 2.59 -0.02
N HIS A 21 -8.39 1.29 0.10
CA HIS A 21 -7.03 0.80 0.10
C HIS A 21 -6.29 1.13 -1.20
N ILE A 22 -6.89 0.89 -2.38
CA ILE A 22 -6.20 1.01 -3.67
C ILE A 22 -5.67 2.42 -3.96
N LEU A 23 -6.26 3.45 -3.35
CA LEU A 23 -5.82 4.83 -3.50
C LEU A 23 -4.37 5.02 -3.00
N PHE A 24 -4.02 4.36 -1.89
CA PHE A 24 -2.69 4.55 -1.28
C PHE A 24 -1.58 3.91 -2.12
N PRO A 25 -1.62 2.61 -2.49
CA PRO A 25 -0.61 2.01 -3.36
C PRO A 25 -0.49 2.70 -4.72
N ALA A 26 -1.62 3.09 -5.33
CA ALA A 26 -1.58 3.79 -6.62
C ALA A 26 -0.79 5.10 -6.55
N ILE A 27 -1.00 5.87 -5.48
CA ILE A 27 -0.28 7.13 -5.24
C ILE A 27 1.18 6.88 -4.83
N THR A 28 1.45 5.90 -3.94
CA THR A 28 2.83 5.63 -3.51
C THR A 28 3.70 5.14 -4.65
N ILE A 29 3.22 4.25 -5.54
CA ILE A 29 3.99 3.76 -6.69
C ILE A 29 4.39 4.92 -7.62
N GLY A 30 3.44 5.82 -7.90
CA GLY A 30 3.71 7.03 -8.70
C GLY A 30 4.70 7.97 -8.03
N LEU A 31 4.51 8.27 -6.74
CA LEU A 31 5.40 9.15 -5.98
C LEU A 31 6.80 8.55 -5.78
N ALA A 32 6.94 7.24 -5.59
CA ALA A 32 8.23 6.58 -5.47
C ALA A 32 9.08 6.80 -6.73
N SER A 33 8.48 6.59 -7.90
CA SER A 33 9.14 6.83 -9.19
C SER A 33 9.54 8.29 -9.36
N TYR A 34 8.67 9.22 -8.94
CA TYR A 34 8.95 10.65 -8.99
C TYR A 34 10.07 11.08 -8.03
N LEU A 35 10.08 10.58 -6.80
CA LEU A 35 11.14 10.83 -5.81
C LEU A 35 12.50 10.36 -6.31
N VAL A 36 12.57 9.19 -6.96
CA VAL A 36 13.81 8.69 -7.59
C VAL A 36 14.33 9.68 -8.65
N VAL A 37 13.45 10.24 -9.47
CA VAL A 37 13.84 11.25 -10.47
C VAL A 37 14.37 12.53 -9.81
N LEU A 38 13.68 13.03 -8.78
CA LEU A 38 14.10 14.25 -8.07
C LEU A 38 15.48 14.06 -7.41
N GLU A 39 15.69 12.95 -6.72
CA GLU A 39 16.98 12.64 -6.10
C GLU A 39 18.08 12.45 -7.16
N GLY A 40 17.78 11.76 -8.28
CA GLY A 40 18.71 11.61 -9.40
C GLY A 40 19.11 12.94 -10.04
N MET A 41 18.16 13.86 -10.20
CA MET A 41 18.42 15.21 -10.71
C MET A 41 19.28 16.02 -9.75
N TRP A 42 19.00 15.96 -8.44
CA TRP A 42 19.86 16.59 -7.43
C TRP A 42 21.28 16.01 -7.46
N LEU A 43 21.43 14.68 -7.51
CA LEU A 43 22.73 14.02 -7.56
C LEU A 43 23.56 14.45 -8.77
N ARG A 44 22.92 14.65 -9.93
CA ARG A 44 23.55 15.08 -11.18
C ARG A 44 23.86 16.57 -11.25
N THR A 45 22.93 17.42 -10.83
CA THR A 45 23.01 18.88 -11.03
C THR A 45 23.57 19.62 -9.82
N LYS A 46 23.45 19.04 -8.62
CA LYS A 46 23.71 19.67 -7.32
C LYS A 46 22.88 20.93 -7.07
N ASP A 47 21.75 21.08 -7.75
CA ASP A 47 20.81 22.17 -7.52
C ASP A 47 19.84 21.83 -6.39
N ASP A 48 19.86 22.64 -5.34
CA ASP A 48 19.09 22.45 -4.10
C ASP A 48 17.57 22.55 -4.29
N VAL A 49 17.09 23.07 -5.41
CA VAL A 49 15.66 23.07 -5.75
C VAL A 49 15.13 21.63 -5.82
N TRP A 50 15.88 20.71 -6.44
CA TRP A 50 15.50 19.30 -6.55
C TRP A 50 15.45 18.62 -5.19
N ARG A 51 16.42 18.91 -4.31
CA ARG A 51 16.45 18.37 -2.94
C ARG A 51 15.28 18.90 -2.10
N SER A 52 14.95 20.18 -2.26
CA SER A 52 13.81 20.80 -1.58
C SER A 52 12.49 20.16 -1.99
N LEU A 53 12.30 19.92 -3.29
CA LEU A 53 11.14 19.19 -3.82
C LEU A 53 11.09 17.75 -3.28
N TYR A 54 12.22 17.03 -3.31
CA TYR A 54 12.31 15.67 -2.79
C TYR A 54 11.85 15.61 -1.33
N ASN A 55 12.39 16.47 -0.46
CA ASN A 55 12.04 16.52 0.96
C ASN A 55 10.57 16.88 1.22
N PHE A 56 9.97 17.72 0.39
CA PHE A 56 8.54 18.04 0.47
C PHE A 56 7.68 16.81 0.16
N TRP A 57 7.93 16.17 -0.98
CA TRP A 57 7.14 15.02 -1.44
C TRP A 57 7.39 13.76 -0.60
N LEU A 58 8.59 13.61 -0.02
CA LEU A 58 8.93 12.51 0.88
C LEU A 58 7.99 12.42 2.08
N LYS A 59 7.61 13.56 2.68
CA LYS A 59 6.67 13.59 3.82
C LYS A 59 5.28 13.09 3.42
N ILE A 60 4.79 13.53 2.27
CA ILE A 60 3.49 13.11 1.73
C ILE A 60 3.52 11.62 1.39
N PHE A 61 4.59 11.16 0.75
CA PHE A 61 4.83 9.76 0.45
C PHE A 61 4.78 8.90 1.71
N ALA A 62 5.47 9.30 2.79
CA ALA A 62 5.52 8.55 4.04
C ALA A 62 4.15 8.40 4.71
N VAL A 63 3.36 9.48 4.76
CA VAL A 63 1.99 9.42 5.32
C VAL A 63 1.10 8.50 4.48
N ASN A 64 1.15 8.65 3.16
CA ASN A 64 0.36 7.84 2.24
C ASN A 64 0.75 6.35 2.31
N PHE A 65 2.06 6.07 2.41
CA PHE A 65 2.58 4.72 2.60
C PHE A 65 2.06 4.09 3.90
N GLY A 66 2.13 4.82 5.02
CA GLY A 66 1.61 4.34 6.31
C GLY A 66 0.12 4.01 6.26
N MET A 67 -0.68 4.86 5.60
CA MET A 67 -2.11 4.59 5.40
C MET A 67 -2.37 3.38 4.49
N GLY A 68 -1.52 3.16 3.48
CA GLY A 68 -1.52 1.95 2.66
C GLY A 68 -1.30 0.69 3.49
N VAL A 69 -0.29 0.68 4.37
CA VAL A 69 -0.01 -0.46 5.25
C VAL A 69 -1.20 -0.78 6.16
N VAL A 70 -1.76 0.23 6.83
CA VAL A 70 -2.89 0.03 7.75
C VAL A 70 -4.13 -0.50 7.02
N SER A 71 -4.47 0.10 5.87
CA SER A 71 -5.64 -0.33 5.09
C SER A 71 -5.45 -1.71 4.46
N GLY A 72 -4.24 -2.05 4.02
CA GLY A 72 -3.91 -3.36 3.45
C GLY A 72 -3.98 -4.47 4.48
N LEU A 73 -3.53 -4.22 5.71
CA LEU A 73 -3.64 -5.16 6.82
C LEU A 73 -5.12 -5.51 7.10
N VAL A 74 -5.99 -4.49 7.17
CA VAL A 74 -7.44 -4.70 7.36
C VAL A 74 -8.03 -5.53 6.23
N MET A 75 -7.68 -5.22 4.98
CA MET A 75 -8.15 -5.97 3.81
C MET A 75 -7.71 -7.43 3.82
N ALA A 76 -6.45 -7.71 4.17
CA ALA A 76 -5.93 -9.07 4.23
C ALA A 76 -6.69 -9.93 5.24
N TYR A 77 -6.99 -9.39 6.43
CA TYR A 77 -7.76 -10.12 7.45
C TYR A 77 -9.22 -10.34 7.07
N GLN A 78 -9.82 -9.48 6.24
CA GLN A 78 -11.20 -9.67 5.77
C GLN A 78 -11.38 -10.97 4.97
N PHE A 79 -10.36 -11.46 4.28
CA PHE A 79 -10.40 -12.77 3.62
C PHE A 79 -10.67 -13.91 4.63
N GLY A 80 -10.12 -13.81 5.84
CA GLY A 80 -10.34 -14.80 6.89
C GLY A 80 -11.67 -14.61 7.63
N THR A 81 -12.02 -13.39 8.00
CA THR A 81 -13.18 -13.12 8.87
C THR A 81 -14.52 -13.20 8.13
N ASN A 82 -14.59 -12.64 6.92
CA ASN A 82 -15.84 -12.49 6.18
C ASN A 82 -15.94 -13.42 4.96
N TRP A 83 -14.80 -13.96 4.50
CA TRP A 83 -14.70 -14.77 3.29
C TRP A 83 -14.03 -16.13 3.53
N SER A 84 -14.33 -16.77 4.67
CA SER A 84 -13.71 -18.03 5.09
C SER A 84 -13.88 -19.17 4.07
N GLY A 85 -15.04 -19.27 3.42
CA GLY A 85 -15.28 -20.25 2.35
C GLY A 85 -14.39 -20.02 1.12
N PHE A 86 -14.16 -18.77 0.72
CA PHE A 86 -13.20 -18.43 -0.33
C PHE A 86 -11.78 -18.79 0.09
N SER A 87 -11.40 -18.48 1.33
CA SER A 87 -10.07 -18.80 1.87
C SER A 87 -9.82 -20.31 1.91
N GLN A 88 -10.81 -21.13 2.25
CA GLN A 88 -10.69 -22.60 2.21
C GLN A 88 -10.56 -23.12 0.78
N PHE A 89 -11.32 -22.55 -0.16
CA PHE A 89 -11.34 -23.01 -1.55
C PHE A 89 -10.10 -22.58 -2.35
N ALA A 90 -9.72 -21.31 -2.29
CA ALA A 90 -8.68 -20.70 -3.13
C ALA A 90 -7.37 -20.43 -2.38
N GLY A 91 -7.34 -20.56 -1.05
CA GLY A 91 -6.20 -20.15 -0.22
C GLY A 91 -4.89 -20.88 -0.52
N SER A 92 -4.95 -22.12 -1.03
CA SER A 92 -3.76 -22.86 -1.47
C SER A 92 -3.03 -22.20 -2.65
N ILE A 93 -3.74 -21.38 -3.44
CA ILE A 93 -3.21 -20.64 -4.57
C ILE A 93 -2.97 -19.17 -4.19
N THR A 94 -3.96 -18.51 -3.59
CA THR A 94 -3.88 -17.08 -3.30
C THR A 94 -2.99 -16.77 -2.09
N GLY A 95 -2.97 -17.65 -1.08
CA GLY A 95 -2.17 -17.46 0.14
C GLY A 95 -0.67 -17.30 -0.13
N PRO A 96 -0.03 -18.20 -0.90
CA PRO A 96 1.37 -18.03 -1.28
C PRO A 96 1.67 -16.76 -2.06
N LEU A 97 0.75 -16.29 -2.93
CA LEU A 97 0.92 -15.05 -3.69
C LEU A 97 0.87 -13.82 -2.77
N LEU A 98 -0.07 -13.79 -1.83
CA LEU A 98 -0.16 -12.72 -0.82
C LEU A 98 1.06 -12.73 0.11
N LEU A 99 1.55 -13.91 0.51
CA LEU A 99 2.77 -14.01 1.31
C LEU A 99 4.00 -13.52 0.52
N TYR A 100 4.07 -13.85 -0.77
CA TYR A 100 5.15 -13.40 -1.64
C TYR A 100 5.19 -11.86 -1.72
N GLU A 101 4.04 -11.22 -1.92
CA GLU A 101 3.92 -9.75 -1.90
C GLU A 101 4.46 -9.16 -0.59
N VAL A 102 4.05 -9.71 0.56
CA VAL A 102 4.51 -9.24 1.88
C VAL A 102 6.02 -9.36 1.99
N LEU A 103 6.58 -10.53 1.72
CA LEU A 103 8.00 -10.81 1.93
C LEU A 103 8.92 -10.06 0.97
N THR A 104 8.48 -9.83 -0.27
CA THR A 104 9.36 -9.27 -1.31
C THR A 104 9.14 -7.79 -1.55
N ALA A 105 7.89 -7.33 -1.62
CA ALA A 105 7.58 -5.93 -1.85
C ALA A 105 7.49 -5.16 -0.52
N PHE A 106 6.58 -5.56 0.39
CA PHE A 106 6.32 -4.75 1.58
C PHE A 106 7.51 -4.68 2.53
N PHE A 107 8.20 -5.80 2.80
CA PHE A 107 9.38 -5.78 3.65
C PHE A 107 10.52 -4.94 3.06
N LEU A 108 10.71 -5.00 1.74
CA LEU A 108 11.72 -4.20 1.05
C LEU A 108 11.37 -2.71 1.14
N GLU A 109 10.16 -2.34 0.76
CA GLU A 109 9.69 -0.96 0.78
C GLU A 109 9.70 -0.38 2.20
N ALA A 110 9.20 -1.10 3.20
CA ALA A 110 9.20 -0.64 4.59
C ALA A 110 10.62 -0.54 5.17
N GLY A 111 11.51 -1.49 4.83
CA GLY A 111 12.91 -1.46 5.25
C GLY A 111 13.66 -0.24 4.70
N PHE A 112 13.51 0.04 3.41
CA PHE A 112 14.16 1.18 2.77
C PHE A 112 13.49 2.52 3.07
N LEU A 113 12.19 2.56 3.38
CA LEU A 113 11.51 3.79 3.79
C LEU A 113 12.15 4.40 5.04
N GLY A 114 12.55 3.58 6.02
CA GLY A 114 13.27 4.06 7.20
C GLY A 114 14.58 4.75 6.84
N VAL A 115 15.34 4.18 5.90
CA VAL A 115 16.57 4.80 5.39
C VAL A 115 16.24 6.10 4.63
N MET A 116 15.20 6.12 3.80
CA MET A 116 14.80 7.34 3.07
C MET A 116 14.39 8.49 3.99
N LEU A 117 13.82 8.19 5.16
CA LEU A 117 13.33 9.21 6.11
C LEU A 117 14.40 9.73 7.07
N PHE A 118 15.38 8.90 7.41
CA PHE A 118 16.32 9.19 8.51
C PHE A 118 17.81 9.07 8.13
N GLY A 119 18.15 8.54 6.95
CA GLY A 119 19.52 8.45 6.43
C GLY A 119 19.91 9.64 5.57
#